data_AF-A0A256GE30-F1
#
_entry.id   AF-A0A256GE30-F1
#
_cell.length_a   1.000
_cell.length_b   1.000
_cell.length_c   1.000
_cell.angle_alpha   90.00
_cell.angle_beta   90.00
_cell.angle_gamma   90.00
#
_symmetry.space_group_name_H-M   'P 1'
#
loop_
_entity.id
_entity.type
_entity.pdbx_description
1 polymer ?
#
loop_
_entity_poly.entity_id
_entity_poly.type
_entity_poly.pdbx_seq_one_letter_code
_entity_poly.pdbx_strand_id
1 'polypeptide(L)'
;MEQTCRIEGSDYACGRDARDALKIRIGKAAIRCEKEGFDKYGRDLGRCYLGDTDLNQWMVEQGWAVSYGDYRSAEASARREKRGIWAGSFEMPFQWRREHQKPNAEPETGHKAPSTDVISGTINYIKDRLFSFINSL
;
A
#
# COMPACT_ATOMS: atom_id res chain seq x y z
N MET A 1 -9.23 1.78 -6.67
CA MET A 1 -8.53 0.50 -6.90
C MET A 1 -9.50 -0.37 -7.65
N GLU A 2 -9.57 -0.18 -8.97
CA GLU A 2 -10.71 -0.67 -9.77
C GLU A 2 -10.36 -1.88 -10.63
N GLN A 3 -9.17 -2.44 -10.49
CA GLN A 3 -8.76 -3.60 -11.26
C GLN A 3 -9.66 -4.80 -10.94
N THR A 4 -10.18 -5.42 -12.00
CA THR A 4 -10.90 -6.69 -11.95
C THR A 4 -10.01 -7.82 -12.45
N CYS A 5 -10.27 -9.01 -11.92
CA CYS A 5 -9.61 -10.26 -12.30
C CYS A 5 -10.70 -11.32 -12.49
N ARG A 6 -10.35 -12.48 -13.08
CA ARG A 6 -11.32 -13.53 -13.39
C ARG A 6 -10.88 -14.86 -12.79
N ILE A 7 -11.80 -15.54 -12.10
CA ILE A 7 -11.63 -16.89 -11.55
C ILE A 7 -12.82 -17.74 -11.99
N GLU A 8 -12.57 -18.91 -12.58
CA GLU A 8 -13.62 -19.84 -13.01
C GLU A 8 -14.75 -19.17 -13.85
N GLY A 9 -14.38 -18.21 -14.70
CA GLY A 9 -15.34 -17.50 -15.54
C GLY A 9 -16.12 -16.37 -14.84
N SER A 10 -15.85 -16.09 -13.57
CA SER A 10 -16.46 -15.00 -12.80
C SER A 10 -15.47 -13.88 -12.54
N ASP A 11 -15.90 -12.64 -12.75
CA ASP A 11 -15.08 -11.47 -12.45
C ASP A 11 -15.17 -11.14 -10.95
N TYR A 12 -14.06 -10.68 -10.38
CA TYR A 12 -13.98 -10.22 -9.00
C TYR A 12 -13.06 -9.01 -8.88
N ALA A 13 -13.24 -8.24 -7.81
CA ALA A 13 -12.57 -6.95 -7.61
C ALA A 13 -11.18 -7.10 -6.97
N CYS A 14 -10.28 -7.82 -7.64
CA CYS A 14 -8.95 -8.14 -7.11
C CYS A 14 -8.14 -6.93 -6.63
N GLY A 15 -8.30 -5.74 -7.24
CA GLY A 15 -7.67 -4.53 -6.74
C GLY A 15 -8.18 -4.10 -5.36
N ARG A 16 -9.47 -4.26 -5.08
CA ARG A 16 -10.05 -4.02 -3.74
C ARG A 16 -9.67 -5.13 -2.77
N ASP A 17 -9.66 -6.38 -3.21
CA ASP A 17 -9.33 -7.52 -2.35
C ASP A 17 -7.87 -7.46 -1.89
N ALA A 18 -6.95 -7.09 -2.78
CA ALA A 18 -5.54 -6.87 -2.43
C ALA A 18 -5.37 -5.76 -1.37
N ARG A 19 -6.09 -4.63 -1.54
CA ARG A 19 -6.11 -3.55 -0.53
C ARG A 19 -6.60 -4.06 0.81
N ASP A 20 -7.71 -4.79 0.80
CA ASP A 20 -8.39 -5.20 2.02
C ASP A 20 -7.58 -6.28 2.74
N ALA A 21 -6.91 -7.18 2.01
CA ALA A 21 -5.94 -8.11 2.57
C ALA A 21 -4.80 -7.39 3.30
N LEU A 22 -4.22 -6.34 2.71
CA LEU A 22 -3.20 -5.52 3.37
C LEU A 22 -3.73 -4.83 4.62
N LYS A 23 -4.92 -4.21 4.53
CA LYS A 23 -5.57 -3.54 5.67
C LYS A 23 -5.83 -4.51 6.81
N ILE A 24 -6.31 -5.71 6.51
CA ILE A 24 -6.55 -6.76 7.50
C ILE A 24 -5.24 -7.20 8.14
N ARG A 25 -4.18 -7.39 7.34
CA ARG A 25 -2.85 -7.78 7.85
C ARG A 25 -2.27 -6.74 8.81
N ILE A 26 -2.41 -5.45 8.50
CA ILE A 26 -1.94 -4.35 9.35
C ILE A 26 -2.84 -4.18 10.58
N GLY A 27 -4.16 -4.28 10.40
CA GLY A 27 -5.14 -4.04 11.46
C GLY A 27 -4.98 -2.64 12.05
N LYS A 28 -4.75 -2.57 13.37
CA LYS A 28 -4.51 -1.32 14.11
C LYS A 28 -3.04 -1.10 14.48
N ALA A 29 -2.14 -1.95 13.99
CA ALA A 29 -0.73 -1.89 14.35
C ALA A 29 -0.01 -0.72 13.65
N ALA A 30 1.03 -0.21 14.30
CA ALA A 30 1.95 0.72 13.67
C ALA A 30 2.81 -0.01 12.63
N ILE A 31 3.11 0.67 11.52
CA ILE A 31 4.02 0.20 10.48
C ILE A 31 5.23 1.12 10.38
N ARG A 32 6.38 0.55 10.02
CA ARG A 32 7.59 1.30 9.68
C ARG A 32 7.78 1.21 8.17
N CYS A 33 7.83 2.34 7.47
CA CYS A 33 8.17 2.35 6.04
C CYS A 33 9.49 3.08 5.83
N GLU A 34 10.37 2.45 5.07
CA GLU A 34 11.68 2.97 4.72
C GLU A 34 11.70 3.38 3.26
N LYS A 35 12.24 4.57 2.97
CA LYS A 35 12.42 5.05 1.61
C LYS A 35 13.65 4.39 0.99
N GLU A 36 13.46 3.76 -0.15
CA GLU A 36 14.54 3.08 -0.90
C GLU A 36 15.03 3.90 -2.10
N GLY A 37 14.31 4.96 -2.47
CA GLY A 37 14.72 5.87 -3.53
C GLY A 37 13.53 6.44 -4.28
N PHE A 38 13.73 6.66 -5.57
CA PHE A 38 12.71 7.17 -6.48
C PHE A 38 12.63 6.29 -7.72
N ASP A 39 11.45 6.19 -8.31
CA ASP A 39 11.32 5.63 -9.64
C ASP A 39 11.67 6.66 -10.73
N LYS A 40 11.66 6.22 -11.99
CA LYS A 40 11.96 7.08 -13.15
C LYS A 40 10.99 8.25 -13.36
N TYR A 41 9.88 8.27 -12.63
CA TYR A 41 8.88 9.34 -12.64
C TYR A 41 9.00 10.26 -11.42
N GLY A 42 10.02 10.06 -10.57
CA GLY A 42 10.27 10.86 -9.38
C GLY A 42 9.36 10.52 -8.19
N ARG A 43 8.65 9.40 -8.23
CA ARG A 43 7.81 8.95 -7.11
C ARG A 43 8.65 8.22 -6.08
N ASP A 44 8.33 8.40 -4.80
CA ASP A 44 8.99 7.71 -3.71
C ASP A 44 8.76 6.19 -3.79
N LEU A 45 9.84 5.44 -3.68
CA LEU A 45 9.82 3.99 -3.50
C LEU A 45 10.08 3.68 -2.02
N GLY A 46 9.32 2.75 -1.46
CA GLY A 46 9.52 2.35 -0.08
C GLY A 46 9.13 0.92 0.21
N ARG A 47 9.73 0.40 1.27
CA ARG A 47 9.47 -0.92 1.85
C ARG A 47 8.89 -0.75 3.23
N CYS A 48 7.75 -1.40 3.47
CA CYS A 48 7.01 -1.27 4.71
C CYS A 48 7.06 -2.55 5.53
N TYR A 49 7.12 -2.40 6.84
CA TYR A 49 7.28 -3.47 7.80
C TYR A 49 6.23 -3.40 8.91
N LEU A 50 5.71 -4.57 9.27
CA LEU A 50 4.90 -4.79 10.46
C LEU A 50 5.73 -5.63 11.45
N GLY A 51 6.32 -4.97 12.45
CA GLY A 51 7.42 -5.57 13.21
C GLY A 51 8.57 -5.91 12.27
N ASP A 52 8.96 -7.18 12.23
CA ASP A 52 9.98 -7.71 11.32
C ASP A 52 9.42 -8.27 10.00
N THR A 53 8.09 -8.25 9.82
CA THR A 53 7.47 -8.74 8.58
C THR A 53 7.57 -7.68 7.49
N ASP A 54 8.28 -7.97 6.40
CA ASP A 54 8.22 -7.22 5.14
C ASP A 54 6.82 -7.37 4.51
N LEU A 55 6.04 -6.28 4.53
CA LEU A 55 4.67 -6.27 3.99
C LEU A 55 4.66 -6.34 2.46
N ASN A 56 5.68 -5.82 1.79
CA ASN A 56 5.80 -5.87 0.34
C ASN A 56 6.00 -7.32 -0.11
N GLN A 57 6.91 -8.04 0.54
CA GLN A 57 7.11 -9.47 0.30
C GLN A 57 5.85 -10.28 0.62
N TRP A 58 5.23 -10.02 1.78
CA TRP A 58 4.02 -10.72 2.20
C TRP A 58 2.88 -10.57 1.19
N MET A 59 2.67 -9.38 0.63
CA MET A 59 1.68 -9.14 -0.42
C MET A 59 1.94 -9.99 -1.67
N VAL A 60 3.20 -10.13 -2.08
CA VAL A 60 3.59 -10.98 -3.22
C VAL A 60 3.38 -12.46 -2.89
N GLU A 61 3.79 -12.90 -1.70
CA GLU A 61 3.65 -14.28 -1.24
C GLU A 61 2.18 -14.73 -1.12
N GLN A 62 1.30 -13.83 -0.66
CA GLN A 62 -0.14 -14.10 -0.62
C GLN A 62 -0.83 -13.95 -1.98
N GLY A 63 -0.09 -13.62 -3.05
CA GLY A 63 -0.63 -13.48 -4.39
C GLY A 63 -1.48 -12.22 -4.59
N TRP A 64 -1.32 -11.19 -3.77
CA TRP A 64 -2.01 -9.90 -3.93
C TRP A 64 -1.18 -8.85 -4.68
N ALA A 65 0.07 -9.18 -5.01
CA ALA A 65 0.95 -8.35 -5.81
C ALA A 65 1.83 -9.20 -6.73
N VAL A 66 2.31 -8.59 -7.81
CA VAL A 66 3.34 -9.15 -8.70
C VAL A 66 4.70 -8.60 -8.33
N SER A 67 5.74 -9.44 -8.43
CA SER A 67 7.10 -9.01 -8.12
C SER A 67 7.70 -8.20 -9.26
N TYR A 68 8.45 -7.15 -8.91
CA TYR A 68 9.27 -6.38 -9.86
C TYR A 68 10.77 -6.64 -9.68
N GLY A 69 11.15 -7.83 -9.18
CA GLY A 69 12.55 -8.27 -9.09
C GLY A 69 12.92 -8.87 -7.74
N ASP A 70 12.59 -8.20 -6.64
CA ASP A 70 13.12 -8.52 -5.31
C ASP A 70 12.45 -9.73 -4.64
N TYR A 71 11.24 -10.07 -5.08
CA TYR A 71 10.38 -11.09 -4.44
C TYR A 71 10.03 -12.26 -5.37
N ARG A 72 10.97 -12.64 -6.25
CA ARG A 72 10.74 -13.71 -7.25
C ARG A 72 10.35 -15.05 -6.63
N SER A 73 11.00 -15.43 -5.53
CA SER A 73 10.70 -16.70 -4.83
C SER A 73 9.31 -16.68 -4.20
N ALA A 74 8.92 -15.56 -3.58
CA ALA A 74 7.57 -15.38 -3.03
C ALA A 74 6.51 -15.46 -4.13
N GLU A 75 6.75 -14.80 -5.27
CA GLU A 75 5.85 -14.85 -6.42
C GLU A 75 5.75 -16.27 -7.01
N ALA A 76 6.86 -17.00 -7.08
CA ALA A 76 6.86 -18.38 -7.54
C ALA A 76 6.05 -19.30 -6.62
N SER A 77 6.08 -19.09 -5.30
CA SER A 77 5.20 -19.79 -4.35
C SER A 77 3.74 -19.43 -4.56
N ALA A 78 3.41 -18.15 -4.64
CA ALA A 78 2.03 -17.69 -4.88
C ALA A 78 1.44 -18.25 -6.18
N ARG A 79 2.24 -18.31 -7.26
CA ARG A 79 1.87 -18.93 -8.54
C ARG A 79 1.60 -20.42 -8.40
N ARG A 80 2.55 -21.17 -7.83
CA ARG A 80 2.41 -22.63 -7.62
C ARG A 80 1.18 -22.98 -6.81
N GLU A 81 0.89 -22.17 -5.80
CA GLU A 81 -0.20 -22.40 -4.85
C GLU A 81 -1.49 -21.70 -5.26
N LYS A 82 -1.52 -21.05 -6.43
CA LYS A 82 -2.69 -20.37 -6.99
C LYS A 82 -3.33 -19.38 -6.00
N ARG A 83 -2.50 -18.63 -5.27
CA ARG A 83 -2.96 -17.65 -4.26
C ARG A 83 -3.39 -16.34 -4.92
N GLY A 84 -4.40 -15.69 -4.34
CA GLY A 84 -4.87 -14.35 -4.75
C GLY A 84 -5.13 -14.26 -6.25
N ILE A 85 -4.50 -13.29 -6.91
CA ILE A 85 -4.66 -13.07 -8.36
C ILE A 85 -4.21 -14.27 -9.22
N TRP A 86 -3.31 -15.11 -8.69
CA TRP A 86 -2.82 -16.31 -9.37
C TRP A 86 -3.83 -17.48 -9.37
N ALA A 87 -4.97 -17.34 -8.69
CA ALA A 87 -6.06 -18.33 -8.72
C ALA A 87 -6.76 -18.41 -10.07
N GLY A 88 -6.63 -17.37 -10.90
CA GLY A 88 -7.25 -17.30 -12.21
C GLY A 88 -6.44 -16.45 -13.19
N SER A 89 -7.14 -15.73 -14.07
CA SER A 89 -6.54 -14.86 -15.07
C SER A 89 -6.68 -13.39 -14.69
N PHE A 90 -5.66 -12.61 -14.98
CA PHE A 90 -5.65 -11.18 -14.72
C PHE A 90 -4.72 -10.45 -15.71
N GLU A 91 -4.99 -9.17 -15.93
CA GLU A 91 -4.05 -8.27 -16.60
C GLU A 91 -2.93 -7.88 -15.63
N MET A 92 -1.67 -7.83 -16.07
CA MET A 92 -0.58 -7.44 -15.17
C MET A 92 -0.85 -6.06 -14.55
N PRO A 93 -0.74 -5.89 -13.21
CA PRO A 93 -1.16 -4.65 -12.55
C PRO A 93 -0.49 -3.37 -13.09
N PHE A 94 0.73 -3.46 -13.64
CA PHE A 94 1.40 -2.31 -14.26
C PHE A 94 0.79 -1.93 -15.62
N GLN A 95 0.31 -2.90 -16.40
CA GLN A 95 -0.39 -2.66 -17.67
C GLN A 95 -1.75 -2.01 -17.37
N TRP A 96 -2.50 -2.60 -16.44
CA TRP A 96 -3.80 -2.08 -16.03
C TRP A 96 -3.70 -0.63 -15.58
N ARG A 97 -2.73 -0.31 -14.70
CA ARG A 97 -2.50 1.06 -14.22
C ARG A 97 -2.07 2.03 -15.33
N ARG A 98 -1.37 1.57 -16.36
CA ARG A 98 -0.95 2.43 -17.49
C ARG A 98 -2.14 2.78 -18.37
N GLU A 99 -3.05 1.83 -18.58
CA GLU A 99 -4.23 2.00 -19.45
C GLU A 99 -5.37 2.75 -18.74
N HIS A 100 -5.45 2.63 -17.42
CA HIS A 100 -6.47 3.24 -16.58
C HIS A 100 -5.96 4.46 -15.78
N GLN A 101 -4.76 4.95 -16.11
CA GLN A 101 -4.24 6.20 -15.56
C GLN A 101 -5.11 7.36 -16.06
N LYS A 102 -5.69 8.13 -15.12
CA LYS A 102 -6.36 9.38 -15.47
C LYS A 102 -5.31 10.36 -16.00
N PRO A 103 -5.54 11.07 -17.13
CA PRO A 103 -4.57 11.99 -17.71
C PRO A 103 -4.08 13.15 -16.83
N ASN A 104 -4.62 13.33 -15.61
CA ASN A 104 -4.27 14.44 -14.71
C ASN A 104 -4.18 13.99 -13.25
N ALA A 105 -3.50 12.87 -12.95
CA ALA A 105 -2.90 12.78 -11.63
C ALA A 105 -1.70 13.74 -11.67
N GLU A 106 -1.89 14.96 -11.13
CA GLU A 106 -0.76 15.82 -10.78
C GLU A 106 0.32 14.94 -10.12
N PRO A 107 1.61 15.15 -10.41
CA PRO A 107 2.65 14.39 -9.73
C PRO A 107 2.36 14.50 -8.25
N GLU A 108 1.97 13.39 -7.63
CA GLU A 108 1.70 13.34 -6.21
C GLU A 108 3.01 13.73 -5.59
N THR A 109 3.11 15.01 -5.22
CA THR A 109 4.31 15.61 -4.68
C THR A 109 4.70 14.69 -3.55
N GLY A 110 5.81 13.97 -3.75
CA GLY A 110 6.33 13.03 -2.76
C GLY A 110 6.20 13.72 -1.42
N HIS A 111 5.59 13.02 -0.46
CA HIS A 111 5.32 13.58 0.86
C HIS A 111 6.59 14.32 1.27
N LYS A 112 6.53 15.66 1.33
CA LYS A 112 7.62 16.45 1.89
C LYS A 112 7.93 15.73 3.19
N ALA A 113 9.19 15.30 3.34
CA ALA A 113 9.71 14.83 4.61
C ALA A 113 9.10 15.72 5.70
N PRO A 114 8.53 15.16 6.78
CA PRO A 114 7.88 15.97 7.78
C PRO A 114 8.82 17.12 8.08
N SER A 115 8.34 18.35 7.88
CA SER A 115 9.08 19.52 8.34
C SER A 115 9.40 19.24 9.80
N THR A 116 10.48 19.82 10.29
CA THR A 116 10.96 19.70 11.66
C THR A 116 9.99 20.27 12.73
N ASP A 117 8.68 20.18 12.51
CA ASP A 117 7.57 20.65 13.34
C ASP A 117 6.90 19.53 14.14
N VAL A 118 7.66 18.52 14.57
CA VAL A 118 7.17 17.55 15.58
C VAL A 118 6.81 18.29 16.90
N ILE A 119 7.44 19.44 17.14
CA ILE A 119 7.20 20.30 18.31
C ILE A 119 5.86 21.04 18.18
N SER A 120 5.52 21.56 16.99
CA SER A 120 4.31 22.36 16.77
C SER A 120 3.03 21.54 16.84
N GLY A 121 3.03 20.29 16.34
CA GLY A 121 1.87 19.39 16.39
C GLY A 121 1.51 18.95 17.82
N THR A 122 2.52 18.74 18.66
CA THR A 122 2.32 18.37 20.07
C THR A 122 1.79 19.55 20.89
N ILE A 123 2.24 20.77 20.60
CA ILE A 123 1.75 22.00 21.26
C ILE A 123 0.27 22.26 20.91
N ASN A 124 -0.13 22.07 19.65
CA ASN A 124 -1.53 22.25 19.25
C ASN A 124 -2.44 21.18 19.87
N TYR A 125 -2.01 19.92 19.90
CA TYR A 125 -2.77 18.85 20.57
C TYR A 125 -2.97 19.12 22.07
N ILE A 126 -1.96 19.63 22.77
CA ILE A 126 -2.06 19.97 24.20
C ILE A 126 -2.94 21.22 24.41
N LYS A 127 -2.83 22.24 23.54
CA LYS A 127 -3.70 23.42 23.59
C LYS A 127 -5.17 23.08 23.39
N ASP A 128 -5.49 22.25 22.39
CA ASP A 128 -6.87 21.85 22.09
C ASP A 128 -7.47 21.01 23.22
N ARG A 129 -6.66 20.13 23.84
CA ARG A 129 -7.12 19.36 25.01
C ARG A 129 -7.34 20.22 26.24
N LEU A 130 -6.47 21.18 26.54
CA LEU A 130 -6.67 22.09 27.67
C LEU A 130 -7.87 23.02 27.46
N PHE A 131 -8.10 23.48 26.22
CA PHE A 131 -9.28 24.30 25.89
C PHE A 131 -10.60 23.53 26.08
N SER A 132 -10.62 22.24 25.73
CA SER A 132 -11.79 21.39 25.95
C SER A 132 -12.09 21.13 27.43
N PHE A 133 -11.07 21.14 28.29
CA PHE A 133 -11.25 20.96 29.74
C PHE A 133 -11.72 22.25 30.45
N ILE A 134 -11.27 23.43 29.99
CA ILE A 134 -11.65 24.72 30.60
C ILE A 134 -13.10 25.10 30.26
N ASN A 135 -13.60 24.76 29.08
CA ASN A 135 -14.97 25.08 28.64
C ASN A 135 -16.03 24.02 29.00
N SER A 136 -15.69 23.05 29.87
CA SER A 136 -16.64 22.08 30.44
C SER A 136 -16.81 22.24 31.96
N LEU A 137 -16.45 23.40 32.51
CA LEU A 137 -16.75 23.85 33.87
C LEU A 137 -17.68 25.06 33.83
#